data_AF-A0AAU4RVN1-F1
#
_entry.id   AF-A0AAU4RVN1-F1
#
_cell.length_a   1.000
_cell.length_b   1.000
_cell.length_c   1.000
_cell.angle_alpha   90.00
_cell.angle_beta   90.00
_cell.angle_gamma   90.00
#
_symmetry.space_group_name_H-M   'P 1'
#
loop_
_entity.id
_entity.type
_entity.pdbx_description
1 polymer ?
#
loop_
_entity_poly.entity_id
_entity_poly.type
_entity_poly.pdbx_seq_one_letter_code
_entity_poly.pdbx_strand_id
1 'polypeptide(L)'
;MSGVGPVESGEGTHAWDTTAPDSPPPARRSRGRLANWYAGHRRAALAAATAAALLAGGGYLYGSRPQKPPPPEAPYPAQVVDVTYLDDVATPKGVRPGSFSFAVLLSVESGPPVTVTRVSQPYAGISLTSAPRAPFRTKAGAGRKIVVTMHVMDCRKAPKGAGLPFLDVTLRNTRAIQVQSYILGTRYAHDLSEAVQVACSNDLGNHQNS
;
A
#
# COMPACT_ATOMS: atom_id res chain seq x y z
N MET A 1 110.53 -30.41 35.59
CA MET A 1 111.02 -31.76 35.95
C MET A 1 110.61 -32.05 37.39
N SER A 2 109.99 -33.13 37.82
CA SER A 2 109.14 -34.17 37.23
C SER A 2 108.45 -34.82 38.44
N GLY A 3 107.12 -34.83 38.49
CA GLY A 3 106.35 -35.61 39.45
C GLY A 3 105.49 -36.61 38.69
N VAL A 4 105.98 -37.83 38.54
CA VAL A 4 105.28 -38.96 37.91
C VAL A 4 104.74 -39.82 39.05
N GLY A 5 103.41 -39.88 39.19
CA GLY A 5 102.70 -40.86 40.01
C GLY A 5 102.23 -42.05 39.15
N PRO A 6 102.36 -43.31 39.58
CA PRO A 6 102.00 -44.48 38.76
C PRO A 6 100.51 -44.92 38.82
N VAL A 7 99.88 -44.95 37.65
CA VAL A 7 99.12 -46.03 36.92
C VAL A 7 98.17 -47.03 37.63
N GLU A 8 96.95 -47.13 37.04
CA GLU A 8 95.90 -48.19 36.96
C GLU A 8 95.03 -48.59 38.17
N SER A 9 93.79 -49.11 38.05
CA SER A 9 93.01 -49.77 36.96
C SER A 9 91.53 -49.25 36.98
N GLY A 10 90.61 -49.46 36.04
CA GLY A 10 90.47 -50.33 34.87
C GLY A 10 88.96 -50.51 34.58
N GLU A 11 88.60 -50.60 33.29
CA GLU A 11 87.25 -50.75 32.75
C GLU A 11 86.43 -51.84 33.48
N GLY A 12 85.51 -51.38 34.34
CA GLY A 12 84.51 -52.18 35.06
C GLY A 12 83.42 -52.68 34.13
N THR A 13 83.83 -53.64 33.30
CA THR A 13 83.00 -54.58 32.55
C THR A 13 82.01 -55.24 33.51
N HIS A 14 80.73 -54.85 33.47
CA HIS A 14 79.65 -55.66 34.02
C HIS A 14 78.96 -56.39 32.87
N ALA A 15 79.33 -57.66 32.71
CA ALA A 15 78.55 -58.65 31.99
C ALA A 15 77.24 -58.87 32.73
N TRP A 16 76.11 -58.53 32.09
CA TRP A 16 74.81 -59.02 32.52
C TRP A 16 74.40 -60.13 31.56
N ASP A 17 74.69 -61.35 31.96
CA ASP A 17 74.19 -62.55 31.30
C ASP A 17 73.00 -63.10 32.10
N THR A 18 72.02 -63.61 31.35
CA THR A 18 70.96 -64.54 31.77
C THR A 18 69.70 -63.99 32.47
N THR A 19 68.68 -63.75 31.64
CA THR A 19 67.31 -64.29 31.74
C THR A 19 66.69 -64.46 33.15
N ALA A 20 65.81 -63.53 33.52
CA ALA A 20 64.68 -63.78 34.41
C ALA A 20 63.38 -63.45 33.65
N PRO A 21 62.38 -64.34 33.61
CA PRO A 21 61.05 -64.01 33.12
C PRO A 21 60.32 -63.13 34.14
N ASP A 22 59.31 -62.39 33.68
CA ASP A 22 58.42 -61.52 34.47
C ASP A 22 58.85 -60.07 34.72
N SER A 23 59.24 -59.37 33.64
CA SER A 23 59.07 -57.91 33.58
C SER A 23 57.89 -57.56 32.67
N PRO A 24 56.83 -56.88 33.15
CA PRO A 24 55.73 -56.48 32.29
C PRO A 24 56.23 -55.49 31.23
N PRO A 25 55.77 -55.60 29.96
CA PRO A 25 56.28 -54.75 28.89
C PRO A 25 56.02 -53.28 29.21
N PRO A 26 56.93 -52.34 28.83
CA PRO A 26 56.69 -50.92 29.02
C PRO A 26 55.38 -50.57 28.33
N ALA A 27 54.45 -50.00 29.11
CA ALA A 27 53.10 -49.74 28.68
C ALA A 27 53.13 -48.86 27.42
N ARG A 28 52.90 -49.48 26.25
CA ARG A 28 52.56 -48.83 24.99
C ARG A 28 51.14 -48.24 25.09
N ARG A 29 50.89 -47.42 26.11
CA ARG A 29 49.55 -46.94 26.48
C ARG A 29 49.55 -45.44 26.75
N SER A 30 49.79 -44.64 25.73
CA SER A 30 49.38 -43.23 25.77
C SER A 30 49.11 -42.63 24.39
N ARG A 31 49.85 -43.05 23.35
CA ARG A 31 49.67 -42.51 21.99
C ARG A 31 48.29 -42.78 21.38
N GLY A 32 47.70 -43.97 21.60
CA GLY A 32 46.37 -44.29 21.09
C GLY A 32 45.22 -43.55 21.77
N ARG A 33 45.34 -43.26 23.07
CA ARG A 33 44.33 -42.50 23.83
C ARG A 33 44.35 -41.02 23.47
N LEU A 34 45.54 -40.42 23.35
CA LEU A 34 45.69 -39.04 22.89
C LEU A 34 45.23 -38.90 21.43
N ALA A 35 45.62 -39.82 20.54
CA ALA A 35 45.17 -39.80 19.15
C ALA A 35 43.63 -39.90 19.00
N ASN A 36 42.98 -40.77 19.78
CA ASN A 36 41.52 -40.88 19.79
C ASN A 36 40.84 -39.63 20.37
N TRP A 37 41.42 -39.02 21.40
CA TRP A 37 40.92 -37.78 21.99
C TRP A 37 41.05 -36.60 21.01
N TYR A 38 42.20 -36.46 20.35
CA TYR A 38 42.41 -35.49 19.27
C TYR A 38 41.49 -35.72 18.07
N ALA A 39 41.25 -36.98 17.69
CA ALA A 39 40.33 -37.31 16.60
C ALA A 39 38.86 -36.98 16.95
N GLY A 40 38.46 -37.20 18.21
CA GLY A 40 37.15 -36.81 18.73
C GLY A 40 36.94 -35.30 18.74
N HIS A 41 37.93 -34.55 19.25
CA HIS A 41 37.90 -33.08 19.24
C HIS A 41 37.94 -32.49 17.83
N ARG A 42 38.70 -33.10 16.92
CA ARG A 42 38.72 -32.68 15.51
C ARG A 42 37.36 -32.88 14.85
N ARG A 43 36.68 -34.01 15.12
CA ARG A 43 35.33 -34.26 14.59
C ARG A 43 34.30 -33.30 15.18
N ALA A 44 34.36 -33.04 16.48
CA ALA A 44 33.51 -32.06 17.14
C ALA A 44 33.74 -30.64 16.63
N ALA A 45 35.00 -30.24 16.45
CA ALA A 45 35.38 -28.94 15.90
C ALA A 45 34.92 -28.78 14.44
N LEU A 46 35.08 -29.82 13.62
CA LEU A 46 34.59 -29.80 12.24
C LEU A 46 33.07 -29.69 12.19
N ALA A 47 32.34 -30.46 13.01
CA ALA A 47 30.88 -30.41 13.08
C ALA A 47 30.38 -29.03 13.56
N ALA A 48 31.03 -28.44 14.54
CA ALA A 48 30.72 -27.09 15.02
C ALA A 48 30.99 -26.05 13.93
N ALA A 49 32.10 -26.17 13.18
CA ALA A 49 32.43 -25.29 12.08
C ALA A 49 31.43 -25.39 10.92
N THR A 50 31.00 -26.59 10.53
CA THR A 50 29.94 -26.75 9.52
C THR A 50 28.61 -26.20 10.00
N ALA A 51 28.23 -26.45 11.25
CA ALA A 51 27.01 -25.88 11.82
C ALA A 51 27.05 -24.34 11.80
N ALA A 52 28.17 -23.74 12.21
CA ALA A 52 28.37 -22.30 12.16
C ALA A 52 28.30 -21.76 10.71
N ALA A 53 28.94 -22.44 9.75
CA ALA A 53 28.90 -22.06 8.35
C ALA A 53 27.48 -22.15 7.75
N LEU A 54 26.71 -23.18 8.12
CA LEU A 54 25.32 -23.33 7.68
C LEU A 54 24.40 -22.28 8.31
N LEU A 55 24.59 -21.96 9.60
CA LEU A 55 23.83 -20.90 10.27
C LEU A 55 24.18 -19.51 9.71
N ALA A 56 25.46 -19.23 9.51
CA ALA A 56 25.91 -17.98 8.91
C ALA A 56 25.44 -17.84 7.46
N GLY A 57 25.60 -18.88 6.65
CA GLY A 57 25.15 -18.92 5.26
C GLY A 57 23.62 -18.85 5.13
N GLY A 58 22.89 -19.62 5.94
CA GLY A 58 21.43 -19.60 5.97
C GLY A 58 20.87 -18.28 6.48
N GLY A 59 21.48 -17.70 7.52
CA GLY A 59 21.14 -16.38 8.04
C GLY A 59 21.44 -15.27 7.04
N TYR A 60 22.59 -15.34 6.35
CA TYR A 60 22.94 -14.41 5.27
C TYR A 60 21.92 -14.49 4.13
N LEU A 61 21.64 -15.70 3.63
CA LEU A 61 20.66 -15.92 2.56
C LEU A 61 19.25 -15.50 2.95
N TYR A 62 18.87 -15.66 4.22
CA TYR A 62 17.57 -15.23 4.73
C TYR A 62 17.49 -13.71 4.86
N GLY A 63 18.52 -13.07 5.44
CA GLY A 63 18.60 -11.62 5.61
C GLY A 63 18.75 -10.87 4.28
N SER A 64 19.37 -11.51 3.28
CA SER A 64 19.49 -10.97 1.92
C SER A 64 18.32 -11.33 1.02
N ARG A 65 17.24 -11.94 1.54
CA ARG A 65 16.06 -12.22 0.72
C ARG A 65 15.50 -10.90 0.21
N PRO A 66 15.27 -10.76 -1.10
CA PRO A 66 14.57 -9.61 -1.63
C PRO A 66 13.19 -9.52 -0.97
N GLN A 67 12.99 -8.48 -0.17
CA GLN A 67 11.69 -8.22 0.41
C GLN A 67 10.74 -7.85 -0.73
N LYS A 68 9.54 -8.45 -0.75
CA LYS A 68 8.53 -8.05 -1.71
C LYS A 68 8.24 -6.55 -1.51
N PRO A 69 8.29 -5.72 -2.57
CA PRO A 69 7.92 -4.32 -2.45
C PRO A 69 6.53 -4.21 -1.82
N PRO A 70 6.29 -3.19 -0.97
CA PRO A 70 4.95 -2.94 -0.47
C PRO A 70 3.99 -2.76 -1.66
N PRO A 71 2.71 -3.17 -1.53
CA PRO A 71 1.72 -2.91 -2.55
C PRO A 71 1.68 -1.41 -2.89
N PRO A 72 1.47 -1.03 -4.16
CA PRO A 72 1.27 0.36 -4.52
C PRO A 72 0.12 0.98 -3.71
N GLU A 73 0.27 2.23 -3.33
CA GLU A 73 -0.82 2.96 -2.70
C GLU A 73 -2.00 3.08 -3.67
N ALA A 74 -3.21 2.97 -3.14
CA ALA A 74 -4.41 3.22 -3.93
C ALA A 74 -4.37 4.65 -4.51
N PRO A 75 -4.90 4.92 -5.70
CA PRO A 75 -4.98 6.29 -6.21
C PRO A 75 -5.96 7.14 -5.38
N TYR A 76 -5.80 8.46 -5.43
CA TYR A 76 -6.81 9.38 -4.88
C TYR A 76 -8.11 9.30 -5.70
N PRO A 77 -9.29 9.49 -5.10
CA PRO A 77 -10.56 9.46 -5.84
C PRO A 77 -10.56 10.37 -7.08
N ALA A 78 -10.00 11.58 -6.95
CA ALA A 78 -9.95 12.55 -8.03
C ALA A 78 -9.07 12.14 -9.23
N GLN A 79 -8.18 11.15 -9.06
CA GLN A 79 -7.30 10.67 -10.13
C GLN A 79 -7.95 9.59 -10.99
N VAL A 80 -9.03 8.98 -10.51
CA VAL A 80 -9.68 7.83 -11.17
C VAL A 80 -11.17 8.04 -11.43
N VAL A 81 -11.71 9.21 -11.07
CA VAL A 81 -13.12 9.55 -11.26
C VAL A 81 -13.25 10.72 -12.22
N ASP A 82 -14.04 10.48 -13.25
CA ASP A 82 -14.51 11.51 -14.17
C ASP A 82 -16.03 11.70 -14.03
N VAL A 83 -16.50 12.93 -14.26
CA VAL A 83 -17.92 13.28 -14.25
C VAL A 83 -18.23 14.10 -15.49
N THR A 84 -19.01 13.51 -16.39
CA THR A 84 -19.37 14.13 -17.67
C THR A 84 -20.85 14.49 -17.71
N TYR A 85 -21.16 15.63 -18.31
CA TYR A 85 -22.52 15.98 -18.67
C TYR A 85 -23.02 15.06 -19.79
N LEU A 86 -24.24 14.55 -19.65
CA LEU A 86 -24.91 13.85 -20.73
C LEU A 86 -25.82 14.82 -21.46
N ASP A 87 -27.03 15.04 -20.93
CA ASP A 87 -28.09 15.84 -21.50
C ASP A 87 -29.04 16.32 -20.40
N ASP A 88 -29.88 17.30 -20.73
CA ASP A 88 -31.09 17.60 -19.98
C ASP A 88 -32.04 16.38 -20.01
N VAL A 89 -32.83 16.22 -18.96
CA VAL A 89 -33.79 15.12 -18.88
C VAL A 89 -35.12 15.62 -18.34
N ALA A 90 -36.19 14.92 -18.69
CA ALA A 90 -37.51 15.21 -18.17
C ALA A 90 -37.50 15.26 -16.63
N THR A 91 -37.89 16.40 -16.08
CA THR A 91 -38.01 16.56 -14.63
C THR A 91 -38.99 15.53 -14.08
N PRO A 92 -38.62 14.76 -13.03
CA PRO A 92 -39.51 13.77 -12.44
C PRO A 92 -40.86 14.36 -12.02
N LYS A 93 -41.93 13.58 -12.16
CA LYS A 93 -43.27 13.98 -11.71
C LYS A 93 -43.27 14.25 -10.19
N GLY A 94 -43.96 15.29 -9.76
CA GLY A 94 -44.07 15.66 -8.34
C GLY A 94 -42.94 16.55 -7.81
N VAL A 95 -42.01 16.97 -8.68
CA VAL A 95 -41.02 18.00 -8.35
C VAL A 95 -41.65 19.39 -8.49
N ARG A 96 -41.17 20.36 -7.71
CA ARG A 96 -41.69 21.73 -7.65
C ARG A 96 -41.59 22.45 -9.01
N PRO A 97 -42.51 23.38 -9.34
CA PRO A 97 -42.36 24.29 -10.47
C PRO A 97 -41.01 25.04 -10.43
N GLY A 98 -40.46 25.40 -11.59
CA GLY A 98 -39.13 26.04 -11.65
C GLY A 98 -37.98 25.10 -11.30
N SER A 99 -38.18 23.79 -11.51
CA SER A 99 -37.13 22.78 -11.39
C SER A 99 -36.75 22.23 -12.75
N PHE A 100 -35.47 21.94 -12.92
CA PHE A 100 -34.94 21.30 -14.11
C PHE A 100 -34.02 20.15 -13.71
N SER A 101 -33.96 19.14 -14.56
CA SER A 101 -33.18 17.94 -14.33
C SER A 101 -32.22 17.70 -15.48
N PHE A 102 -31.04 17.19 -15.16
CA PHE A 102 -30.06 16.78 -16.15
C PHE A 102 -29.34 15.53 -15.67
N ALA A 103 -28.75 14.79 -16.60
CA ALA A 103 -27.98 13.60 -16.29
C ALA A 103 -26.48 13.87 -16.39
N VAL A 104 -25.74 13.33 -15.42
CA VAL A 104 -24.29 13.19 -15.50
C VAL A 104 -23.89 11.72 -15.44
N LEU A 105 -22.78 11.38 -16.07
CA LEU A 105 -22.15 10.07 -15.96
C LEU A 105 -20.92 10.19 -15.07
N LEU A 106 -20.94 9.51 -13.93
CA LEU A 106 -19.75 9.31 -13.11
C LEU A 106 -19.08 8.01 -13.51
N SER A 107 -17.83 8.08 -13.95
CA SER A 107 -17.03 6.92 -14.36
C SER A 107 -15.88 6.70 -13.40
N VAL A 108 -15.70 5.46 -12.93
CA VAL A 108 -14.52 5.08 -12.14
C VAL A 108 -13.62 4.23 -13.02
N GLU A 109 -12.47 4.77 -13.42
CA GLU A 109 -11.58 4.11 -14.37
C GLU A 109 -10.90 2.89 -13.76
N SER A 110 -10.24 3.07 -12.61
CA SER A 110 -9.43 2.03 -11.97
C SER A 110 -9.34 2.19 -10.45
N GLY A 111 -8.67 1.24 -9.78
CA GLY A 111 -8.40 1.30 -8.35
C GLY A 111 -9.55 0.79 -7.45
N PRO A 112 -9.62 1.23 -6.17
CA PRO A 112 -10.68 0.82 -5.27
C PRO A 112 -12.03 1.44 -5.69
N PRO A 113 -13.16 0.77 -5.41
CA PRO A 113 -14.48 1.36 -5.68
C PRO A 113 -14.65 2.70 -4.96
N VAL A 114 -15.26 3.67 -5.63
CA VAL A 114 -15.46 5.03 -5.12
C VAL A 114 -16.92 5.21 -4.70
N THR A 115 -17.12 5.85 -3.55
CA THR A 115 -18.43 6.23 -3.03
C THR A 115 -18.63 7.73 -3.19
N VAL A 116 -19.71 8.13 -3.85
CA VAL A 116 -20.20 9.51 -3.79
C VAL A 116 -20.95 9.67 -2.49
N THR A 117 -20.50 10.59 -1.63
CA THR A 117 -21.13 10.87 -0.33
C THR A 117 -22.02 12.10 -0.38
N ARG A 118 -21.74 13.04 -1.28
CA ARG A 118 -22.54 14.26 -1.47
C ARG A 118 -22.39 14.79 -2.89
N VAL A 119 -23.47 15.37 -3.39
CA VAL A 119 -23.50 16.20 -4.60
C VAL A 119 -24.07 17.56 -4.20
N SER A 120 -23.41 18.65 -4.55
CA SER A 120 -23.81 20.02 -4.19
C SER A 120 -23.40 21.03 -5.26
N GLN A 121 -23.86 22.27 -5.09
CA GLN A 121 -23.58 23.39 -5.97
C GLN A 121 -23.43 24.67 -5.12
N PRO A 122 -22.70 25.70 -5.58
CA PRO A 122 -22.33 26.87 -4.77
C PRO A 122 -23.38 28.00 -4.75
N TYR A 123 -24.40 27.97 -5.61
CA TYR A 123 -25.35 29.06 -5.78
C TYR A 123 -26.45 29.05 -4.71
N ALA A 124 -26.49 30.09 -3.87
CA ALA A 124 -27.47 30.20 -2.79
C ALA A 124 -28.94 30.27 -3.28
N GLY A 125 -29.18 30.71 -4.51
CA GLY A 125 -30.51 30.77 -5.12
C GLY A 125 -31.01 29.44 -5.69
N ILE A 126 -30.24 28.35 -5.60
CA ILE A 126 -30.58 27.04 -6.16
C ILE A 126 -30.49 25.97 -5.07
N SER A 127 -31.44 25.04 -5.06
CA SER A 127 -31.34 23.78 -4.29
C SER A 127 -31.13 22.61 -5.24
N LEU A 128 -30.48 21.54 -4.77
CA LEU A 128 -30.12 20.38 -5.60
C LEU A 128 -30.47 19.08 -4.91
N THR A 129 -30.94 18.11 -5.69
CA THR A 129 -31.09 16.71 -5.32
C THR A 129 -30.48 15.79 -6.39
N SER A 130 -30.20 14.54 -6.03
CA SER A 130 -29.64 13.55 -6.94
C SER A 130 -30.36 12.20 -6.84
N ALA A 131 -30.43 11.50 -7.97
CA ALA A 131 -30.90 10.13 -8.09
C ALA A 131 -29.82 9.31 -8.84
N PRO A 132 -29.22 8.28 -8.22
CA PRO A 132 -29.48 7.79 -6.86
C PRO A 132 -29.10 8.82 -5.80
N ARG A 133 -29.83 8.79 -4.67
CA ARG A 133 -29.53 9.65 -3.53
C ARG A 133 -28.21 9.20 -2.89
N ALA A 134 -27.32 10.16 -2.65
CA ALA A 134 -26.08 9.89 -1.92
C ALA A 134 -26.37 9.46 -0.46
N PRO A 135 -25.58 8.52 0.11
CA PRO A 135 -24.37 7.93 -0.47
C PRO A 135 -24.66 6.75 -1.43
N PHE A 136 -23.88 6.64 -2.50
CA PHE A 136 -23.90 5.46 -3.39
C PHE A 136 -22.49 5.12 -3.91
N ARG A 137 -22.28 3.85 -4.26
CA ARG A 137 -20.96 3.30 -4.61
C ARG A 137 -20.91 2.85 -6.07
N THR A 138 -19.78 3.13 -6.72
CA THR A 138 -19.46 2.72 -8.10
C THR A 138 -18.19 1.89 -8.09
N LYS A 139 -18.20 0.76 -8.80
CA LYS A 139 -17.04 -0.14 -8.94
C LYS A 139 -16.06 0.43 -9.96
N ALA A 140 -14.78 0.05 -9.85
CA ALA A 140 -13.81 0.34 -10.91
C ALA A 140 -14.21 -0.33 -12.24
N GLY A 141 -13.89 0.32 -13.35
CA GLY A 141 -14.31 -0.07 -14.69
C GLY A 141 -15.80 0.14 -14.97
N ALA A 142 -16.53 0.86 -14.12
CA ALA A 142 -17.97 1.05 -14.26
C ALA A 142 -18.37 2.54 -14.27
N GLY A 143 -19.42 2.82 -15.04
CA GLY A 143 -20.12 4.09 -15.06
C GLY A 143 -21.40 4.05 -14.23
N ARG A 144 -21.77 5.19 -13.64
CA ARG A 144 -23.02 5.38 -12.91
C ARG A 144 -23.69 6.65 -13.42
N LYS A 145 -24.84 6.50 -14.09
CA LYS A 145 -25.70 7.63 -14.43
C LYS A 145 -26.33 8.20 -13.15
N ILE A 146 -26.24 9.51 -13.00
CA ILE A 146 -26.81 10.27 -11.88
C ILE A 146 -27.71 11.34 -12.49
N VAL A 147 -28.99 11.34 -12.13
CA VAL A 147 -29.91 12.43 -12.47
C VAL A 147 -29.82 13.47 -11.37
N VAL A 148 -29.39 14.66 -11.72
CA VAL A 148 -29.36 15.83 -10.84
C VAL A 148 -30.62 16.64 -11.11
N THR A 149 -31.33 17.01 -10.05
CA THR A 149 -32.50 17.89 -10.15
C THR A 149 -32.22 19.15 -9.34
N MET A 150 -32.21 20.27 -10.03
CA MET A 150 -32.03 21.59 -9.44
C MET A 150 -33.37 22.33 -9.39
N HIS A 151 -33.55 23.11 -8.34
CA HIS A 151 -34.75 23.91 -8.13
C HIS A 151 -34.36 25.32 -7.74
N VAL A 152 -34.84 26.30 -8.52
CA VAL A 152 -34.58 27.71 -8.29
C VAL A 152 -35.44 28.19 -7.11
N MET A 153 -34.78 28.66 -6.07
CA MET A 153 -35.40 29.13 -4.82
C MET A 153 -35.47 30.66 -4.71
N ASP A 154 -34.51 31.37 -5.31
CA ASP A 154 -34.43 32.84 -5.27
C ASP A 154 -33.73 33.36 -6.53
N CYS A 155 -34.50 33.95 -7.43
CA CYS A 155 -34.03 34.50 -8.70
C CYS A 155 -33.03 35.66 -8.56
N ARG A 156 -32.99 36.34 -7.42
CA ARG A 156 -31.99 37.39 -7.16
C ARG A 156 -30.62 36.81 -6.82
N LYS A 157 -30.59 35.55 -6.35
CA LYS A 157 -29.37 34.81 -5.96
C LYS A 157 -29.03 33.66 -6.91
N ALA A 158 -29.83 33.47 -7.96
CA ALA A 158 -29.55 32.52 -9.02
C ALA A 158 -28.44 33.07 -9.95
N PRO A 159 -27.60 32.20 -10.54
CA PRO A 159 -26.57 32.62 -11.46
C PRO A 159 -27.17 33.26 -12.72
N LYS A 160 -26.78 34.50 -13.02
CA LYS A 160 -27.14 35.19 -14.26
C LYS A 160 -26.00 34.97 -15.27
N GLY A 161 -26.18 34.05 -16.20
CA GLY A 161 -25.18 33.75 -17.23
C GLY A 161 -23.86 33.25 -16.64
N ALA A 162 -23.88 32.09 -15.98
CA ALA A 162 -22.66 31.49 -15.44
C ALA A 162 -21.74 31.07 -16.60
N GLY A 163 -20.60 31.76 -16.76
CA GLY A 163 -19.64 31.45 -17.81
C GLY A 163 -19.11 30.01 -17.75
N LEU A 164 -18.96 29.45 -16.54
CA LEU A 164 -18.57 28.05 -16.29
C LEU A 164 -19.16 27.54 -14.95
N PRO A 165 -20.42 27.10 -14.91
CA PRO A 165 -20.99 26.51 -13.71
C PRO A 165 -20.36 25.15 -13.44
N PHE A 166 -20.26 24.80 -12.16
CA PHE A 166 -19.66 23.56 -11.70
C PHE A 166 -20.53 22.82 -10.69
N LEU A 167 -20.24 21.54 -10.52
CA LEU A 167 -20.87 20.66 -9.55
C LEU A 167 -19.83 20.16 -8.56
N ASP A 168 -20.09 20.33 -7.26
CA ASP A 168 -19.24 19.78 -6.21
C ASP A 168 -19.67 18.36 -5.89
N VAL A 169 -18.74 17.42 -6.05
CA VAL A 169 -18.94 16.01 -5.73
C VAL A 169 -17.96 15.60 -4.64
N THR A 170 -18.50 15.12 -3.52
CA THR A 170 -17.68 14.55 -2.46
C THR A 170 -17.49 13.07 -2.72
N LEU A 171 -16.24 12.68 -2.95
CA LEU A 171 -15.80 11.34 -3.29
C LEU A 171 -15.06 10.70 -2.11
N ARG A 172 -15.28 9.42 -1.87
CA ARG A 172 -14.59 8.64 -0.84
C ARG A 172 -14.09 7.31 -1.40
N ASN A 173 -12.83 6.99 -1.16
CA ASN A 173 -12.29 5.63 -1.32
C ASN A 173 -11.49 5.23 -0.08
N THR A 174 -10.68 4.18 -0.18
CA THR A 174 -9.82 3.71 0.92
C THR A 174 -8.67 4.64 1.25
N ARG A 175 -8.26 5.53 0.34
CA ARG A 175 -7.17 6.49 0.53
C ARG A 175 -7.63 7.82 1.13
N ALA A 176 -8.73 8.38 0.63
CA ALA A 176 -9.15 9.72 1.02
C ALA A 176 -10.65 9.99 0.85
N ILE A 177 -11.11 11.07 1.50
CA ILE A 177 -12.35 11.78 1.19
C ILE A 177 -11.94 13.11 0.56
N GLN A 178 -12.45 13.43 -0.64
CA GLN A 178 -12.14 14.64 -1.39
C GLN A 178 -13.42 15.29 -1.90
N VAL A 179 -13.50 16.61 -1.83
CA VAL A 179 -14.50 17.40 -2.56
C VAL A 179 -13.87 17.82 -3.86
N GLN A 180 -14.52 17.56 -4.99
CA GLN A 180 -14.06 18.01 -6.30
C GLN A 180 -15.14 18.76 -7.06
N SER A 181 -14.72 19.88 -7.66
CA SER A 181 -15.57 20.74 -8.46
C SER A 181 -15.40 20.36 -9.94
N TYR A 182 -16.46 19.84 -10.54
CA TYR A 182 -16.48 19.41 -11.94
C TYR A 182 -17.14 20.48 -12.82
N ILE A 183 -16.39 21.00 -13.79
CA ILE A 183 -16.90 21.90 -14.82
C ILE A 183 -17.50 21.03 -15.93
N LEU A 184 -18.82 21.07 -16.07
CA LEU A 184 -19.56 20.14 -16.93
C LEU A 184 -19.69 20.62 -18.40
N GLY A 185 -18.91 21.65 -18.78
CA GLY A 185 -18.83 22.16 -20.14
C GLY A 185 -19.91 23.16 -20.53
N THR A 186 -19.83 23.63 -21.78
CA THR A 186 -20.68 24.71 -22.32
C THR A 186 -22.14 24.30 -22.49
N ARG A 187 -22.42 23.03 -22.81
CA ARG A 187 -23.78 22.49 -22.92
C ARG A 187 -24.54 22.63 -21.60
N TYR A 188 -23.93 22.17 -20.51
CA TYR A 188 -24.48 22.37 -19.16
C TYR A 188 -24.66 23.85 -18.81
N ALA A 189 -23.70 24.72 -19.15
CA ALA A 189 -23.80 26.14 -18.87
C ALA A 189 -24.99 26.81 -19.58
N HIS A 190 -25.23 26.42 -20.83
CA HIS A 190 -26.37 26.86 -21.62
C HIS A 190 -27.69 26.39 -21.00
N ASP A 191 -27.82 25.08 -20.75
CA ASP A 191 -29.05 24.47 -20.25
C ASP A 191 -29.41 25.00 -18.84
N LEU A 192 -28.40 25.22 -17.98
CA LEU A 192 -28.60 25.89 -16.69
C LEU A 192 -29.11 27.32 -16.86
N SER A 193 -28.52 28.09 -17.77
CA SER A 193 -28.88 29.49 -17.98
C SER A 193 -30.31 29.62 -18.51
N GLU A 194 -30.69 28.77 -19.47
CA GLU A 194 -32.05 28.69 -20.00
C GLU A 194 -33.05 28.30 -18.91
N ALA A 195 -32.76 27.25 -18.14
CA ALA A 195 -33.64 26.80 -17.06
C ALA A 195 -33.85 27.86 -15.97
N VAL A 196 -32.79 28.58 -15.59
CA VAL A 196 -32.88 29.70 -14.64
C VAL A 196 -33.71 30.85 -15.23
N GLN A 197 -33.49 31.19 -16.50
CA GLN A 197 -34.26 32.23 -17.18
C GLN A 197 -35.75 31.88 -17.21
N VAL A 198 -36.11 30.67 -17.62
CA VAL A 198 -37.51 30.19 -17.66
C VAL A 198 -38.12 30.21 -16.26
N ALA A 199 -37.43 29.70 -15.25
CA ALA A 199 -37.91 29.70 -13.87
C ALA A 199 -38.18 31.11 -13.35
N CYS A 200 -37.31 32.07 -13.67
CA CYS A 200 -37.39 33.43 -13.15
C CYS A 200 -38.30 34.37 -13.95
N SER A 201 -38.48 34.14 -15.26
CA SER A 201 -39.46 34.88 -16.06
C SER A 201 -40.90 34.54 -15.65
N ASN A 202 -41.16 33.29 -15.26
CA ASN A 202 -42.47 32.86 -14.78
C ASN A 202 -42.84 33.46 -13.41
N ASP A 203 -41.84 33.76 -12.57
CA ASP A 203 -42.07 34.36 -11.25
C ASP A 203 -42.54 35.83 -11.36
N LEU A 204 -42.05 36.57 -12.36
CA LEU A 204 -42.49 37.93 -12.65
C LEU A 204 -43.95 37.99 -13.17
N GLY A 205 -44.43 36.92 -13.81
CA GLY A 205 -45.83 36.82 -14.26
C GLY A 205 -46.83 36.59 -13.12
N ASN A 206 -46.43 35.90 -12.06
CA ASN A 206 -47.31 35.65 -10.91
C ASN A 206 -47.49 36.87 -10.00
N HIS A 207 -46.53 37.81 -9.98
CA HIS A 207 -46.65 39.05 -9.20
C HIS A 207 -47.52 40.13 -9.85
N GLN A 208 -47.95 39.97 -11.11
CA GLN A 208 -48.84 40.92 -11.77
C GLN A 208 -50.34 40.60 -11.62
N ASN A 209 -50.68 39.44 -11.03
CA ASN A 209 -52.05 38.96 -10.88
C ASN A 209 -52.52 38.88 -9.41
N SER A 210 -51.92 39.66 -8.50
CA SER A 210 -52.38 39.79 -7.10
C SER A 210 -52.56 41.24 -6.70
#